data_AF-A0A0E4BPN8-F1
#
_entry.id   AF-A0A0E4BPN8-F1
#
_cell.length_a   1.000
_cell.length_b   1.000
_cell.length_c   1.000
_cell.angle_alpha   90.00
_cell.angle_beta   90.00
_cell.angle_gamma   90.00
#
_symmetry.space_group_name_H-M   'P 1'
#
loop_
_entity.id
_entity.type
_entity.pdbx_description
1 polymer ?
#
loop_
_entity_poly.entity_id
_entity_poly.type
_entity_poly.pdbx_seq_one_letter_code
_entity_poly.pdbx_strand_id
1 'polypeptide(L)'
;MSTLRSRRSFLGHAAAGFSTFALSRLAQAQVATEPPPRPLQVERAVAEPVSIEVNARPIPNFEPRDRSRTRFGSLEYRSGLVLTSPYRGFGGLSGIRLDAKGERFLAVSDQGGWFTGSIRYSGSRMAGLDDVEAAPLLNAEGRPITEKRLWWDSESLTRDGNVVYVGLERVNQILRYDFSKGGTRARGEVIQVPPALRKLPHNKGLEGWSSSRRASRSPAP
;
A
#
# COMPACT_ATOMS: atom_id res chain seq x y z
N MET A 1 12.88 71.20 -52.77
CA MET A 1 13.20 69.77 -52.96
C MET A 1 13.85 69.25 -51.69
N SER A 2 13.32 68.14 -51.13
CA SER A 2 14.01 67.09 -50.34
C SER A 2 14.89 67.54 -49.15
N THR A 3 14.82 67.05 -47.91
CA THR A 3 14.32 65.79 -47.34
C THR A 3 14.20 65.92 -45.81
N LEU A 4 13.49 64.95 -45.26
CA LEU A 4 12.99 64.73 -43.89
C LEU A 4 14.06 64.77 -42.79
N ARG A 5 13.83 65.56 -41.71
CA ARG A 5 13.15 65.22 -40.43
C ARG A 5 13.95 64.28 -39.52
N SER A 6 14.24 64.76 -38.31
CA SER A 6 14.86 63.99 -37.24
C SER A 6 14.44 64.51 -35.85
N ARG A 7 13.97 63.56 -35.03
CA ARG A 7 14.28 63.34 -33.61
C ARG A 7 13.70 64.23 -32.49
N ARG A 8 13.00 63.50 -31.62
CA ARG A 8 13.14 63.40 -30.15
C ARG A 8 12.34 64.36 -29.26
N SER A 9 11.74 63.71 -28.25
CA SER A 9 11.62 64.13 -26.85
C SER A 9 10.59 65.22 -26.56
N PHE A 10 9.76 65.04 -25.52
CA PHE A 10 9.92 65.77 -24.24
C PHE A 10 8.90 65.33 -23.18
N LEU A 11 9.32 65.54 -21.93
CA LEU A 11 8.70 65.20 -20.65
C LEU A 11 7.43 66.01 -20.28
N GLY A 12 6.73 65.52 -19.24
CA GLY A 12 6.17 66.35 -18.15
C GLY A 12 4.69 66.71 -18.32
N HIS A 13 3.75 66.01 -17.66
CA HIS A 13 3.23 66.27 -16.30
C HIS A 13 2.71 67.70 -16.08
N ALA A 14 1.39 67.85 -16.10
CA ALA A 14 0.66 68.87 -15.34
C ALA A 14 -0.75 68.36 -15.03
N ALA A 15 -1.22 68.71 -13.84
CA ALA A 15 -2.31 68.13 -13.08
C ALA A 15 -3.72 68.53 -13.55
N ALA A 16 -4.71 67.70 -13.21
CA ALA A 16 -6.05 68.16 -12.81
C ALA A 16 -6.73 67.01 -12.05
N GLY A 17 -7.06 67.25 -10.78
CA GLY A 17 -7.74 66.28 -9.93
C GLY A 17 -9.22 66.14 -10.29
N PHE A 18 -9.78 64.99 -9.94
CA PHE A 18 -11.19 64.85 -9.60
C PHE A 18 -11.33 63.75 -8.55
N SER A 19 -11.80 64.15 -7.38
CA SER A 19 -12.23 63.27 -6.29
C SER A 19 -13.35 62.37 -6.80
N THR A 20 -13.14 61.06 -6.79
CA THR A 20 -14.21 60.08 -6.95
C THR A 20 -14.39 59.34 -5.64
N PHE A 21 -15.62 59.34 -5.14
CA PHE A 21 -16.03 58.61 -3.95
C PHE A 21 -15.72 57.12 -4.13
N ALA A 22 -14.76 56.61 -3.37
CA ALA A 22 -14.54 55.17 -3.28
C ALA A 22 -15.69 54.56 -2.48
N LEU A 23 -16.72 54.08 -3.17
CA LEU A 23 -17.63 53.10 -2.58
C LEU A 23 -16.83 51.82 -2.37
N SER A 24 -16.49 51.55 -1.12
CA SER A 24 -15.92 50.28 -0.69
C SER A 24 -16.85 49.15 -1.12
N ARG A 25 -16.49 48.43 -2.20
CA ARG A 25 -17.07 47.12 -2.48
C ARG A 25 -16.67 46.23 -1.31
N LEU A 26 -17.60 46.00 -0.40
CA LEU A 26 -17.55 44.84 0.48
C LEU A 26 -17.57 43.60 -0.43
N ALA A 27 -16.39 43.06 -0.72
CA ALA A 27 -16.27 41.74 -1.28
C ALA A 27 -16.86 40.78 -0.24
N GLN A 28 -18.08 40.30 -0.48
CA GLN A 28 -18.59 39.12 0.21
C GLN A 28 -17.64 37.98 -0.15
N ALA A 29 -16.74 37.64 0.78
CA ALA A 29 -16.03 36.38 0.72
C ALA A 29 -17.08 35.28 0.82
N GLN A 30 -17.48 34.72 -0.33
CA GLN A 30 -18.18 33.46 -0.32
C GLN A 30 -17.21 32.47 0.33
N VAL A 31 -17.62 31.91 1.48
CA VAL A 31 -17.00 30.71 2.01
C VAL A 31 -17.07 29.70 0.87
N ALA A 32 -15.94 29.45 0.22
CA ALA A 32 -15.81 28.33 -0.68
C ALA A 32 -16.07 27.12 0.22
N THR A 33 -17.27 26.55 0.13
CA THR A 33 -17.56 25.23 0.66
C THR A 33 -16.58 24.31 -0.02
N GLU A 34 -15.51 23.98 0.69
CA GLU A 34 -14.63 22.90 0.32
C GLU A 34 -15.55 21.70 0.08
N PRO A 35 -15.57 21.12 -1.15
CA PRO A 35 -16.39 19.95 -1.39
C PRO A 35 -16.03 18.93 -0.32
N PRO A 36 -17.01 18.21 0.27
CA PRO A 36 -16.72 17.21 1.29
C PRO A 36 -15.60 16.31 0.75
N PRO A 37 -14.58 15.97 1.57
CA PRO A 37 -13.48 15.15 1.12
C PRO A 37 -14.09 13.95 0.45
N ARG A 38 -13.84 13.82 -0.86
CA ARG A 38 -14.37 12.73 -1.66
C ARG A 38 -13.97 11.49 -0.88
N PRO A 39 -14.90 10.62 -0.42
CA PRO A 39 -14.50 9.38 0.20
C PRO A 39 -13.50 8.76 -0.77
N LEU A 40 -12.38 8.25 -0.27
CA LEU A 40 -11.55 7.35 -1.03
C LEU A 40 -12.45 6.14 -1.30
N GLN A 41 -13.31 6.27 -2.31
CA GLN A 41 -14.00 5.16 -2.92
C GLN A 41 -12.84 4.30 -3.39
N VAL A 42 -12.57 3.25 -2.64
CA VAL A 42 -11.75 2.16 -3.10
C VAL A 42 -12.55 1.57 -4.26
N GLU A 43 -12.41 2.17 -5.45
CA GLU A 43 -12.96 1.75 -6.73
C GLU A 43 -12.39 0.38 -7.16
N ARG A 44 -11.74 -0.33 -6.23
CA ARG A 44 -10.77 -1.40 -6.41
C ARG A 44 -11.02 -2.61 -5.50
N ALA A 45 -12.05 -2.57 -4.63
CA ALA A 45 -12.36 -3.69 -3.74
C ALA A 45 -13.10 -4.76 -4.54
N VAL A 46 -12.40 -5.80 -4.99
CA VAL A 46 -13.08 -6.98 -5.51
C VAL A 46 -13.76 -7.67 -4.33
N ALA A 47 -15.05 -7.96 -4.47
CA ALA A 47 -15.84 -8.55 -3.39
C ALA A 47 -15.53 -10.05 -3.16
N GLU A 48 -14.89 -10.68 -4.14
CA GLU A 48 -14.58 -12.10 -4.14
C GLU A 48 -13.18 -12.40 -4.70
N PRO A 49 -12.59 -13.55 -4.36
CA PRO A 49 -11.40 -14.06 -5.03
C PRO A 49 -11.52 -14.11 -6.56
N VAL A 50 -10.47 -13.66 -7.25
CA VAL A 50 -10.37 -13.66 -8.71
C VAL A 50 -8.96 -14.05 -9.15
N SER A 51 -8.87 -14.90 -10.18
CA SER A 51 -7.60 -15.21 -10.83
C SER A 51 -7.11 -14.00 -11.62
N ILE A 52 -5.84 -13.64 -11.44
CA ILE A 52 -5.23 -12.48 -12.10
C ILE A 52 -3.96 -12.89 -12.84
N GLU A 53 -3.70 -12.21 -13.95
CA GLU A 53 -2.42 -12.31 -14.64
C GLU A 53 -1.37 -11.50 -13.89
N VAL A 54 -0.21 -12.09 -13.59
CA VAL A 54 0.95 -11.35 -13.09
C VAL A 54 2.15 -11.63 -13.97
N ASN A 55 2.59 -10.57 -14.64
CA ASN A 55 3.82 -10.56 -15.41
C ASN A 55 5.02 -10.41 -14.46
N ALA A 56 5.98 -11.32 -14.58
CA ALA A 56 7.15 -11.35 -13.74
C ALA A 56 8.43 -11.26 -14.59
N ARG A 57 9.28 -10.30 -14.27
CA ARG A 57 10.60 -10.13 -14.90
C ARG A 57 11.70 -10.39 -13.87
N PRO A 58 12.60 -11.36 -14.10
CA PRO A 58 13.71 -11.61 -13.19
C PRO A 58 14.61 -10.39 -13.01
N ILE A 59 15.06 -10.20 -11.77
CA ILE A 59 16.16 -9.31 -11.38
C ILE A 59 17.41 -10.21 -11.28
N PRO A 60 18.29 -10.24 -12.29
CA PRO A 60 19.41 -11.17 -12.31
C PRO A 60 20.47 -10.84 -11.26
N ASN A 61 20.65 -9.54 -10.95
CA ASN A 61 21.67 -9.02 -10.04
C ASN A 61 21.06 -7.94 -9.15
N PHE A 62 21.37 -7.95 -7.86
CA PHE A 62 20.89 -6.94 -6.92
C PHE A 62 21.67 -5.63 -7.02
N GLU A 63 22.98 -5.71 -7.27
CA GLU A 63 23.84 -4.56 -7.56
C GLU A 63 24.08 -4.45 -9.08
N PRO A 64 23.44 -3.49 -9.79
CA PRO A 64 23.57 -3.41 -11.24
C PRO A 64 24.98 -3.04 -11.73
N ARG A 65 25.75 -2.32 -10.91
CA ARG A 65 27.11 -1.85 -11.28
C ARG A 65 28.19 -2.92 -11.08
N ASP A 66 27.95 -3.87 -10.18
CA ASP A 66 28.81 -5.02 -9.93
C ASP A 66 27.96 -6.29 -9.88
N ARG A 67 27.80 -6.91 -11.05
CA ARG A 67 26.98 -8.11 -11.24
C ARG A 67 27.58 -9.35 -10.57
N SER A 68 28.86 -9.32 -10.20
CA SER A 68 29.52 -10.42 -9.50
C SER A 68 29.21 -10.42 -8.00
N ARG A 69 28.79 -9.26 -7.47
CA ARG A 69 28.43 -9.11 -6.06
C ARG A 69 27.09 -9.74 -5.75
N THR A 70 27.15 -10.94 -5.18
CA THR A 70 25.98 -11.68 -4.70
C THR A 70 25.83 -11.63 -3.18
N ARG A 71 26.89 -11.30 -2.43
CA ARG A 71 26.87 -11.24 -0.96
C ARG A 71 26.82 -9.81 -0.44
N PHE A 72 25.91 -9.57 0.51
CA PHE A 72 25.64 -8.29 1.16
C PHE A 72 25.61 -8.51 2.69
N GLY A 73 26.77 -8.38 3.33
CA GLY A 73 26.95 -8.78 4.72
C GLY A 73 26.68 -10.29 4.90
N SER A 74 25.80 -10.63 5.83
CA SER A 74 25.38 -12.03 6.08
C SER A 74 24.37 -12.57 5.06
N LEU A 75 23.85 -11.73 4.16
CA LEU A 75 22.82 -12.12 3.20
C LEU A 75 23.43 -12.42 1.83
N GLU A 76 22.86 -13.41 1.17
CA GLU A 76 23.18 -13.75 -0.21
C GLU A 76 21.95 -13.53 -1.09
N TYR A 77 22.14 -12.75 -2.15
CA TYR A 77 21.11 -12.52 -3.14
C TYR A 77 20.91 -13.76 -4.00
N ARG A 78 19.75 -14.41 -3.84
CA ARG A 78 19.40 -15.63 -4.60
C ARG A 78 18.72 -15.31 -5.93
N SER A 79 17.67 -14.49 -5.89
CA SER A 79 16.90 -14.03 -7.05
C SER A 79 15.86 -13.01 -6.61
N GLY A 80 15.32 -12.25 -7.55
CA GLY A 80 14.24 -11.29 -7.32
C GLY A 80 13.37 -11.18 -8.58
N LEU A 81 12.15 -10.69 -8.42
CA LEU A 81 11.20 -10.48 -9.51
C LEU A 81 10.70 -9.03 -9.47
N VAL A 82 10.59 -8.41 -10.64
CA VAL A 82 9.72 -7.25 -10.85
C VAL A 82 8.36 -7.80 -11.26
N LEU A 83 7.32 -7.44 -10.51
CA LEU A 83 5.96 -7.91 -10.75
C LEU A 83 5.09 -6.77 -11.26
N THR A 84 4.28 -7.07 -12.29
CA THR A 84 3.31 -6.13 -12.86
C THR A 84 2.04 -6.89 -13.24
N SER A 85 0.89 -6.23 -13.22
CA SER A 85 -0.37 -6.84 -13.61
C SER A 85 -1.29 -5.80 -14.26
N PRO A 86 -2.08 -6.18 -15.28
CA PRO A 86 -3.15 -5.32 -15.78
C PRO A 86 -4.32 -5.20 -14.77
N TYR A 87 -4.38 -6.07 -13.76
CA TYR A 87 -5.39 -6.00 -12.72
C TYR A 87 -5.14 -4.76 -11.85
N ARG A 88 -6.08 -3.81 -11.88
CA ARG A 88 -5.95 -2.49 -11.23
C ARG A 88 -5.76 -2.55 -9.71
N GLY A 89 -6.19 -3.64 -9.07
CA GLY A 89 -6.01 -3.84 -7.64
C GLY A 89 -4.64 -4.42 -7.26
N PHE A 90 -3.79 -4.80 -8.22
CA PHE A 90 -2.48 -5.39 -7.94
C PHE A 90 -1.45 -4.31 -7.56
N GLY A 91 -0.73 -4.54 -6.47
CA GLY A 91 0.34 -3.66 -6.00
C GLY A 91 0.32 -3.49 -4.49
N GLY A 92 1.13 -2.56 -3.98
CA GLY A 92 1.14 -2.19 -2.57
C GLY A 92 1.41 -3.37 -1.63
N LEU A 93 2.24 -4.33 -2.04
CA LEU A 93 2.54 -5.52 -1.25
C LEU A 93 3.36 -5.13 -0.02
N SER A 94 2.79 -5.30 1.17
CA SER A 94 3.42 -4.91 2.44
C SER A 94 3.85 -6.10 3.31
N GLY A 95 3.28 -7.28 3.08
CA GLY A 95 3.68 -8.49 3.81
C GLY A 95 3.60 -9.74 2.94
N ILE A 96 4.51 -10.69 3.17
CA ILE A 96 4.57 -11.97 2.44
C ILE A 96 4.96 -13.12 3.37
N ARG A 97 4.36 -14.28 3.15
CA ARG A 97 4.70 -15.56 3.78
C ARG A 97 4.80 -16.63 2.71
N LEU A 98 5.82 -17.46 2.84
CA LEU A 98 6.00 -18.64 2.02
C LEU A 98 5.59 -19.88 2.80
N ASP A 99 5.19 -20.93 2.08
CA ASP A 99 5.08 -22.26 2.66
C ASP A 99 6.46 -22.84 2.99
N ALA A 100 6.49 -24.03 3.61
CA ALA A 100 7.73 -24.66 4.04
C ALA A 100 8.68 -25.00 2.88
N LYS A 101 8.15 -25.15 1.67
CA LYS A 101 8.93 -25.45 0.46
C LYS A 101 9.41 -24.20 -0.27
N GLY A 102 8.84 -23.03 0.03
CA GLY A 102 9.08 -21.80 -0.72
C GLY A 102 8.36 -21.76 -2.06
N GLU A 103 7.40 -22.64 -2.30
CA GLU A 103 6.73 -22.81 -3.60
C GLU A 103 5.42 -22.03 -3.67
N ARG A 104 4.77 -21.79 -2.53
CA ARG A 104 3.49 -21.09 -2.44
C ARG A 104 3.66 -19.84 -1.59
N PHE A 105 3.02 -18.74 -1.99
CA PHE A 105 3.03 -17.50 -1.21
C PHE A 105 1.62 -17.08 -0.80
N LEU A 106 1.54 -16.42 0.35
CA LEU A 106 0.43 -15.58 0.77
C LEU A 106 0.99 -14.20 1.05
N ALA A 107 0.43 -13.18 0.43
CA ALA A 107 0.82 -11.79 0.60
C ALA A 107 -0.40 -10.92 0.94
N VAL A 108 -0.13 -9.79 1.57
CA VAL A 108 -1.11 -8.77 1.91
C VAL A 108 -0.71 -7.43 1.28
N SER A 109 -1.70 -6.63 0.91
CA SER A 109 -1.49 -5.28 0.41
C SER A 109 -1.98 -4.20 1.39
N ASP A 110 -1.26 -3.08 1.43
CA ASP A 110 -1.66 -1.83 2.07
C ASP A 110 -3.07 -1.35 1.65
N GLN A 111 -3.59 -1.79 0.49
CA GLN A 111 -4.93 -1.47 0.00
C GLN A 111 -6.03 -2.38 0.54
N GLY A 112 -5.72 -3.30 1.46
CA GLY A 112 -6.72 -4.16 2.11
C GLY A 112 -7.08 -5.42 1.31
N GLY A 113 -6.09 -6.04 0.66
CA GLY A 113 -6.27 -7.24 -0.16
C GLY A 113 -5.25 -8.34 0.12
N TRP A 114 -5.62 -9.57 -0.21
CA TRP A 114 -4.76 -10.73 -0.30
C TRP A 114 -4.24 -10.92 -1.72
N PHE A 115 -3.03 -11.46 -1.82
CA PHE A 115 -2.54 -12.14 -3.03
C PHE A 115 -1.99 -13.51 -2.65
N THR A 116 -2.33 -14.54 -3.41
CA THR A 116 -1.77 -15.89 -3.23
C THR A 116 -1.43 -16.49 -4.58
N GLY A 117 -0.51 -17.45 -4.59
CA GLY A 117 -0.14 -18.15 -5.83
C GLY A 117 1.05 -19.08 -5.62
N SER A 118 1.57 -19.58 -6.74
CA SER A 118 2.77 -20.41 -6.78
C SER A 118 3.94 -19.61 -7.35
N ILE A 119 5.15 -19.84 -6.83
CA ILE A 119 6.39 -19.29 -7.38
C ILE A 119 6.98 -20.34 -8.34
N ARG A 120 7.15 -19.94 -9.59
CA ARG A 120 7.82 -20.76 -10.60
C ARG A 120 9.32 -20.56 -10.52
N TYR A 121 10.05 -21.67 -10.47
CA TYR A 121 11.51 -21.67 -10.39
C TYR A 121 12.14 -22.21 -11.68
N SER A 122 13.28 -21.64 -12.05
CA SER A 122 14.23 -22.21 -13.00
C SER A 122 15.51 -22.54 -12.25
N GLY A 123 15.73 -23.83 -11.98
CA GLY A 123 16.73 -24.28 -11.00
C GLY A 123 16.43 -23.69 -9.62
N SER A 124 17.38 -22.96 -9.04
CA SER A 124 17.25 -22.33 -7.71
C SER A 124 16.75 -20.88 -7.74
N ARG A 125 16.45 -20.33 -8.93
CA ARG A 125 16.09 -18.91 -9.14
C ARG A 125 14.61 -18.77 -9.47
N MET A 126 13.96 -17.78 -8.86
CA MET A 126 12.59 -17.41 -9.23
C MET A 126 12.54 -16.93 -10.68
N ALA A 127 11.58 -17.46 -11.43
CA ALA A 127 11.38 -17.19 -12.86
C ALA A 127 9.99 -16.58 -13.15
N GLY A 128 9.02 -16.75 -12.26
CA GLY A 128 7.73 -16.09 -12.36
C GLY A 128 6.75 -16.54 -11.29
N LEU A 129 5.48 -16.16 -11.46
CA LEU A 129 4.37 -16.59 -10.62
C LEU A 129 3.32 -17.28 -11.48
N ASP A 130 2.69 -18.31 -10.93
CA ASP A 130 1.58 -19.04 -11.55
C ASP A 130 0.40 -19.09 -10.57
N ASP A 131 -0.82 -19.31 -11.08
CA ASP A 131 -2.07 -19.44 -10.30
C ASP A 131 -2.31 -18.29 -9.32
N VAL A 132 -2.03 -17.05 -9.74
CA VAL A 132 -2.18 -15.89 -8.86
C VAL A 132 -3.65 -15.56 -8.68
N GLU A 133 -4.08 -15.49 -7.43
CA GLU A 133 -5.40 -15.06 -7.00
C GLU A 133 -5.28 -13.75 -6.20
N ALA A 134 -6.17 -12.80 -6.50
CA ALA A 134 -6.40 -11.61 -5.69
C ALA A 134 -7.74 -11.75 -4.95
N ALA A 135 -7.79 -11.38 -3.67
CA ALA A 135 -9.02 -11.45 -2.88
C ALA A 135 -9.09 -10.29 -1.86
N PRO A 136 -10.29 -9.86 -1.42
CA PRO A 136 -10.38 -8.83 -0.37
C PRO A 136 -9.99 -9.39 0.99
N LEU A 137 -9.39 -8.56 1.84
CA LEU A 137 -9.43 -8.79 3.29
C LEU A 137 -10.87 -8.57 3.76
N LEU A 138 -11.50 -9.58 4.36
CA LEU A 138 -12.87 -9.49 4.86
C LEU A 138 -12.90 -9.13 6.35
N ASN A 139 -13.91 -8.35 6.75
CA ASN A 139 -14.27 -8.12 8.15
C ASN A 139 -15.14 -9.26 8.71
N ALA A 140 -15.57 -9.14 9.97
CA ALA A 140 -16.37 -10.14 10.65
C ALA A 140 -17.76 -10.37 9.99
N GLU A 141 -18.27 -9.34 9.30
CA GLU A 141 -19.52 -9.39 8.55
C GLU A 141 -19.35 -10.00 7.15
N GLY A 142 -18.12 -10.32 6.73
CA GLY A 142 -17.83 -10.87 5.40
C GLY A 142 -17.79 -9.83 4.29
N ARG A 143 -17.67 -8.53 4.63
CA ARG A 143 -17.47 -7.44 3.66
C ARG A 143 -16.01 -7.00 3.63
N PRO A 144 -15.52 -6.36 2.56
CA PRO A 144 -14.17 -5.82 2.52
C PRO A 144 -13.87 -4.92 3.72
N ILE A 145 -12.69 -5.07 4.34
CA ILE A 145 -12.30 -4.28 5.51
C ILE A 145 -12.26 -2.77 5.20
N THR A 146 -12.01 -2.42 3.94
CA THR A 146 -11.89 -1.05 3.45
C THR A 146 -13.20 -0.26 3.48
N GLU A 147 -14.35 -0.93 3.63
CA GLU A 147 -15.62 -0.26 3.92
C GLU A 147 -15.62 0.42 5.30
N LYS A 148 -14.77 -0.05 6.22
CA LYS A 148 -14.60 0.54 7.53
C LYS A 148 -13.53 1.63 7.49
N ARG A 149 -13.85 2.78 8.08
CA ARG A 149 -12.95 3.95 8.11
C ARG A 149 -11.59 3.59 8.71
N LEU A 150 -10.51 3.94 8.00
CA LEU A 150 -9.10 3.68 8.36
C LEU A 150 -8.69 2.20 8.41
N TRP A 151 -9.51 1.27 7.91
CA TRP A 151 -9.15 -0.15 7.84
C TRP A 151 -8.51 -0.50 6.49
N TRP A 152 -7.35 0.10 6.29
CA TRP A 152 -6.38 -0.13 5.22
C TRP A 152 -4.98 0.00 5.86
N ASP A 153 -3.89 0.02 5.09
CA ASP A 153 -2.52 0.04 5.63
C ASP A 153 -2.22 -1.27 6.38
N SER A 154 -2.41 -2.38 5.68
CA SER A 154 -2.14 -3.72 6.20
C SER A 154 -0.65 -4.06 6.08
N GLU A 155 0.11 -3.78 7.13
CA GLU A 155 1.57 -3.75 7.07
C GLU A 155 2.28 -5.01 7.58
N SER A 156 1.56 -5.94 8.22
CA SER A 156 2.19 -7.16 8.74
C SER A 156 1.35 -8.40 8.54
N LEU A 157 2.05 -9.52 8.30
CA LEU A 157 1.48 -10.84 8.07
C LEU A 157 2.24 -11.91 8.87
N THR A 158 1.52 -12.68 9.68
CA THR A 158 2.05 -13.90 10.30
C THR A 158 1.03 -15.02 10.29
N ARG A 159 1.50 -16.27 10.37
CA ARG A 159 0.65 -17.46 10.34
C ARG A 159 1.04 -18.42 11.45
N ASP A 160 0.06 -18.98 12.13
CA ASP A 160 0.21 -20.10 13.06
C ASP A 160 -0.82 -21.18 12.72
N GLY A 161 -0.34 -22.28 12.13
CA GLY A 161 -1.21 -23.34 11.62
C GLY A 161 -2.17 -22.81 10.55
N ASN A 162 -3.47 -22.89 10.84
CA ASN A 162 -4.53 -22.37 9.96
C ASN A 162 -4.91 -20.92 10.26
N VAL A 163 -4.34 -20.31 11.30
CA VAL A 163 -4.68 -18.94 11.68
C VAL A 163 -3.68 -17.98 11.07
N VAL A 164 -4.19 -16.99 10.35
CA VAL A 164 -3.41 -15.88 9.77
C VAL A 164 -3.75 -14.60 10.52
N TYR A 165 -2.73 -13.83 10.86
CA TYR A 165 -2.86 -12.55 11.55
C TYR A 165 -2.35 -11.44 10.65
N VAL A 166 -3.14 -10.36 10.57
CA VAL A 166 -2.83 -9.16 9.79
C VAL A 166 -2.84 -7.95 10.71
N GLY A 167 -1.75 -7.18 10.74
CA GLY A 167 -1.71 -5.90 11.45
C GLY A 167 -2.22 -4.77 10.56
N LEU A 168 -3.07 -3.91 11.13
CA LEU A 168 -3.54 -2.67 10.52
C LEU A 168 -2.88 -1.49 11.22
N GLU A 169 -2.01 -0.77 10.51
CA GLU A 169 -1.19 0.29 11.11
C GLU A 169 -2.06 1.47 11.58
N ARG A 170 -2.96 1.97 10.74
CA ARG A 170 -3.74 3.19 11.01
C ARG A 170 -4.59 3.14 12.26
N VAL A 171 -5.02 1.94 12.64
CA VAL A 171 -5.87 1.73 13.82
C VAL A 171 -5.16 0.95 14.92
N ASN A 172 -3.91 0.53 14.71
CA ASN A 172 -3.13 -0.31 15.62
C ASN A 172 -3.93 -1.54 16.09
N GLN A 173 -4.58 -2.22 15.13
CA GLN A 173 -5.37 -3.43 15.39
C GLN A 173 -4.77 -4.62 14.68
N ILE A 174 -5.13 -5.80 15.16
CA ILE A 174 -4.76 -7.06 14.52
C ILE A 174 -6.05 -7.79 14.17
N LEU A 175 -6.17 -8.18 12.92
CA LEU A 175 -7.21 -9.06 12.42
C LEU A 175 -6.70 -10.50 12.41
N ARG A 176 -7.53 -11.40 12.93
CA ARG A 176 -7.32 -12.84 12.94
C ARG A 176 -8.24 -13.48 11.91
N TYR A 177 -7.68 -14.31 11.05
CA TYR A 177 -8.36 -15.05 10.00
C TYR A 177 -8.13 -16.54 10.21
N ASP A 178 -9.22 -17.33 10.28
CA ASP A 178 -9.13 -18.78 10.30
C ASP A 178 -9.23 -19.34 8.89
N PHE A 179 -8.10 -19.62 8.26
CA PHE A 179 -8.04 -20.11 6.88
C PHE A 179 -8.64 -21.51 6.71
N SER A 180 -8.91 -22.25 7.79
CA SER A 180 -9.70 -23.49 7.68
C SER A 180 -11.15 -23.23 7.26
N LYS A 181 -11.63 -21.98 7.44
CA LYS A 181 -12.97 -21.52 7.06
C LYS A 181 -12.98 -20.86 5.66
N GLY A 182 -12.30 -21.45 4.69
CA GLY A 182 -12.34 -21.01 3.29
C GLY A 182 -11.18 -20.13 2.82
N GLY A 183 -10.01 -20.21 3.47
CA GLY A 183 -8.79 -19.58 2.98
C GLY A 183 -8.89 -18.05 2.88
N THR A 184 -8.66 -17.51 1.68
CA THR A 184 -8.78 -16.06 1.39
C THR A 184 -10.20 -15.51 1.58
N ARG A 185 -11.22 -16.39 1.67
CA ARG A 185 -12.61 -16.03 2.01
C ARG A 185 -12.89 -16.04 3.51
N ALA A 186 -11.91 -16.36 4.35
CA ALA A 186 -12.08 -16.32 5.79
C ALA A 186 -12.41 -14.91 6.27
N ARG A 187 -13.24 -14.81 7.31
CA ARG A 187 -13.63 -13.54 7.92
C ARG A 187 -12.62 -13.11 8.98
N GLY A 188 -12.31 -11.82 9.01
CA GLY A 188 -11.37 -11.22 9.94
C GLY A 188 -12.02 -10.79 11.24
N GLU A 189 -11.50 -11.28 12.35
CA GLU A 189 -11.93 -10.92 13.71
C GLU A 189 -10.87 -10.05 14.38
N VAL A 190 -11.25 -8.93 14.99
CA VAL A 190 -10.30 -8.12 15.77
C VAL A 190 -9.93 -8.88 17.03
N ILE A 191 -8.63 -9.11 17.24
CA ILE A 191 -8.15 -9.67 18.51
C ILE A 191 -7.91 -8.56 19.53
N GLN A 192 -8.07 -8.91 20.81
CA GLN A 192 -7.67 -8.01 21.88
C GLN A 192 -6.15 -7.90 21.91
N VAL A 193 -5.69 -6.66 21.86
CA VAL A 193 -4.28 -6.29 21.95
C VAL A 193 -4.06 -5.48 23.22
N PRO A 194 -2.87 -5.53 23.86
CA PRO A 194 -2.57 -4.69 25.01
C PRO A 194 -2.90 -3.22 24.72
N PRO A 195 -3.48 -2.46 25.65
CA PRO A 195 -3.86 -1.06 25.41
C PRO A 195 -2.71 -0.18 24.94
N ALA A 196 -1.47 -0.50 25.34
CA ALA A 196 -0.26 0.19 24.89
C ALA A 196 -0.06 0.11 23.36
N LEU A 197 -0.46 -0.99 22.73
CA LEU A 197 -0.36 -1.18 21.29
C LEU A 197 -1.23 -0.17 20.52
N ARG A 198 -2.43 0.12 21.03
CA ARG A 198 -3.36 1.08 20.42
C ARG A 198 -2.85 2.52 20.46
N LYS A 199 -1.89 2.80 21.35
CA LYS A 199 -1.31 4.13 21.57
C LYS A 199 -0.04 4.37 20.75
N LEU A 200 0.37 3.42 19.91
CA LEU A 200 1.53 3.61 19.05
C LEU A 200 1.32 4.81 18.11
N PRO A 201 2.34 5.67 17.92
CA PRO A 201 2.26 6.78 16.98
C PRO A 201 1.96 6.32 15.55
N HIS A 202 1.42 7.23 14.74
CA HIS A 202 1.32 7.01 13.29
C HIS A 202 2.70 6.70 12.70
N ASN A 203 2.78 5.74 11.76
CA ASN A 203 4.01 5.31 11.10
C ASN A 203 5.06 4.71 12.06
N LYS A 204 4.57 4.14 13.18
CA LYS A 204 5.31 3.35 14.16
C LYS A 204 4.49 2.13 14.57
N GLY A 205 3.65 1.66 13.65
CA GLY A 205 2.78 0.52 13.84
C GLY A 205 3.54 -0.80 13.82
N LEU A 206 2.77 -1.87 13.64
CA LEU A 206 3.26 -3.23 13.66
C LEU A 206 3.84 -3.63 12.30
N GLU A 207 5.13 -3.34 12.12
CA GLU A 207 5.84 -3.55 10.84
C GLU A 207 6.45 -4.96 10.68
N GLY A 208 6.55 -5.76 11.74
CA GLY A 208 7.16 -7.10 11.66
C GLY A 208 6.80 -8.01 12.82
N TRP A 209 6.15 -9.14 12.53
CA TRP A 209 5.56 -10.04 13.53
C TRP A 209 5.93 -11.49 13.26
N SER A 210 6.20 -12.27 14.31
CA SER A 210 6.44 -13.71 14.21
C SER A 210 5.66 -14.45 15.30
N SER A 211 5.06 -15.58 14.94
CA SER A 211 4.52 -16.55 15.89
C SER A 211 5.61 -17.55 16.24
N SER A 212 5.69 -17.93 17.51
CA SER A 212 6.50 -19.08 17.94
C SER A 212 5.58 -20.11 18.58
N ARG A 213 5.72 -21.37 18.17
CA ARG A 213 5.11 -22.47 18.92
C ARG A 213 5.95 -22.70 20.15
N ARG A 214 5.34 -22.64 21.34
CA ARG A 214 5.97 -23.13 22.56
C ARG A 214 6.18 -24.63 22.36
N ALA A 215 7.43 -25.09 22.33
CA ALA A 215 7.72 -26.52 22.37
C ALA A 215 7.05 -27.10 23.63
N SER A 216 6.18 -28.09 23.45
CA SER A 216 5.72 -28.90 24.57
C SER A 216 6.96 -29.54 25.19
N ARG A 217 7.30 -29.15 26.43
CA ARG A 217 8.23 -29.94 27.24
C ARG A 217 7.57 -31.30 27.43
N SER A 218 8.05 -32.32 26.73
CA SER A 218 7.82 -33.69 27.18
C SER A 218 8.36 -33.79 28.61
N PRO A 219 7.61 -34.35 29.57
CA PRO A 219 8.22 -34.75 30.82
C PRO A 219 9.30 -35.78 30.48
N ALA A 220 10.51 -35.55 30.98
CA ALA A 220 11.59 -36.55 30.92
C ALA A 220 11.13 -37.82 31.66
N PRO A 221 11.59 -39.01 31.23
CA PRO A 221 11.20 -40.30 31.82
C PRO A 221 11.55 -40.40 33.30
#